data_AF-Q1K833-F1
#
_entry.id   AF-Q1K833-F1
#
_cell.length_a   1.000
_cell.length_b   1.000
_cell.length_c   1.000
_cell.angle_alpha   90.00
_cell.angle_beta   90.00
_cell.angle_gamma   90.00
#
_symmetry.space_group_name_H-M   'P 1'
#
loop_
_entity.id
_entity.type
_entity.pdbx_description
1 polymer ?
#
loop_
_entity_poly.entity_id
_entity_poly.type
_entity_poly.pdbx_seq_one_letter_code
_entity_poly.pdbx_strand_id
1 'polypeptide(L)'
;MCGPETPSSTPRIGARVDFFSSPSSSRDRHLLGNLLFLNPSTPNSQEATHFSFISPSTSPSTSTTPSTLFGRASMVGGGDSRDASNSELDDRVIVFIHQIGDMTKSVRECGLLTQFTLNEKACQMCALNENLSISVGQDGIIGRRVSMMRGGVVLGDGIVGYNC
;
A
#
# COMPACT_ATOMS: atom_id res chain seq x y z
N MET A 1 21.34 -32.93 -24.33
CA MET A 1 21.41 -32.76 -22.87
C MET A 1 20.78 -31.42 -22.57
N CYS A 2 19.56 -31.44 -22.04
CA CYS A 2 18.84 -30.23 -21.64
C CYS A 2 19.58 -29.58 -20.45
N GLY A 3 19.68 -28.25 -20.46
CA GLY A 3 20.41 -27.47 -19.46
C GLY A 3 19.85 -27.64 -18.04
N PRO A 4 20.58 -27.20 -17.00
CA PRO A 4 20.14 -27.34 -15.63
C PRO A 4 18.79 -26.66 -15.47
N GLU A 5 17.78 -27.47 -15.19
CA GLU A 5 16.50 -27.05 -14.62
C GLU A 5 16.84 -26.07 -13.50
N THR A 6 16.61 -24.78 -13.72
CA THR A 6 16.41 -23.87 -12.61
C THR A 6 14.95 -24.09 -12.24
N PRO A 7 14.63 -24.84 -11.17
CA PRO A 7 13.32 -24.67 -10.60
C PRO A 7 13.27 -23.19 -10.19
N SER A 8 12.52 -22.37 -10.92
CA SER A 8 12.08 -21.08 -10.43
C SER A 8 11.14 -21.37 -9.25
N SER A 9 11.72 -21.75 -8.11
CA SER A 9 11.06 -22.38 -6.96
C SER A 9 10.32 -21.39 -6.07
N THR A 10 10.00 -20.21 -6.59
CA THR A 10 9.15 -19.25 -5.89
C THR A 10 7.90 -19.01 -6.72
N PRO A 11 6.79 -19.72 -6.46
CA PRO A 11 5.50 -19.27 -6.95
C PRO A 11 5.25 -17.89 -6.31
N ARG A 12 5.32 -16.81 -7.10
CA ARG A 12 4.99 -15.45 -6.61
C ARG A 12 3.49 -15.23 -6.63
N ILE A 13 2.72 -16.21 -6.17
CA ILE A 13 1.26 -16.17 -6.16
C ILE A 13 0.83 -15.10 -5.15
N GLY A 14 0.14 -14.10 -5.66
CA GLY A 14 -0.31 -12.95 -4.90
C GLY A 14 -1.18 -12.05 -5.77
N ALA A 15 -1.57 -10.92 -5.21
CA ALA A 15 -2.25 -9.87 -5.95
C ALA A 15 -1.44 -8.58 -5.88
N ARG A 16 -1.54 -7.74 -6.91
CA ARG A 16 -0.83 -6.46 -6.98
C ARG A 16 -1.76 -5.37 -7.47
N VAL A 17 -1.60 -4.17 -6.94
CA VAL A 17 -2.15 -2.95 -7.53
C VAL A 17 -1.06 -1.90 -7.65
N ASP A 18 -1.03 -1.22 -8.80
CA ASP A 18 -0.21 -0.03 -9.01
C ASP A 18 -1.10 1.20 -8.86
N PHE A 19 -0.68 2.15 -8.02
CA PHE A 19 -1.44 3.36 -7.75
C PHE A 19 -0.97 4.52 -8.62
N PHE A 20 -1.91 5.14 -9.32
CA PHE A 20 -1.63 6.33 -10.13
C PHE A 20 -2.32 7.54 -9.52
N SER A 21 -1.61 8.67 -9.50
CA SER A 21 -2.15 9.93 -8.96
C SER A 21 -3.50 10.28 -9.59
N SER A 22 -4.40 10.80 -8.78
CA SER A 22 -5.68 11.34 -9.27
C SER A 22 -5.42 12.44 -10.32
N PRO A 23 -6.22 12.54 -11.41
CA PRO A 23 -6.04 13.54 -12.45
C PRO A 23 -6.29 15.00 -11.97
N SER A 24 -6.63 15.21 -10.70
CA SER A 24 -6.91 16.53 -10.13
C SER A 24 -5.71 17.48 -10.10
N SER A 25 -4.46 17.00 -10.25
CA SER A 25 -3.26 17.83 -10.10
C SER A 25 -2.40 17.98 -11.37
N SER A 26 -2.51 17.09 -12.36
CA SER A 26 -1.70 17.12 -13.59
C SER A 26 -2.31 16.23 -14.69
N ARG A 27 -2.09 16.58 -15.97
CA ARG A 27 -2.49 15.71 -17.10
C ARG A 27 -1.70 14.39 -17.13
N ASP A 28 -0.52 14.38 -16.51
CA ASP A 28 0.28 13.18 -16.31
C ASP A 28 -0.06 12.54 -14.97
N ARG A 29 -0.54 11.29 -15.00
CA ARG A 29 -0.71 10.48 -13.80
C ARG A 29 0.66 9.92 -13.41
N HIS A 30 1.15 10.26 -12.23
CA HIS A 30 2.41 9.73 -11.71
C HIS A 30 2.15 8.47 -10.88
N LEU A 31 3.03 7.48 -11.00
CA LEU A 31 3.02 6.29 -10.15
C LEU A 31 3.33 6.71 -8.71
N LEU A 32 2.42 6.40 -7.77
CA LEU A 32 2.59 6.68 -6.34
C LEU A 32 3.28 5.53 -5.60
N GLY A 33 3.20 4.33 -6.16
CA GLY A 33 3.72 3.11 -5.56
C GLY A 33 2.90 1.91 -5.97
N ASN A 34 3.29 0.75 -5.46
CA ASN A 34 2.54 -0.48 -5.63
C ASN A 34 2.24 -1.11 -4.28
N LEU A 35 1.16 -1.89 -4.26
CA LEU A 35 0.73 -2.65 -3.10
C LEU A 35 0.59 -4.11 -3.51
N LEU A 36 1.29 -4.95 -2.76
CA LEU A 36 1.30 -6.39 -2.93
C LEU A 36 0.45 -7.02 -1.83
N PHE A 37 -0.36 -8.01 -2.18
CA PHE A 37 -1.12 -8.87 -1.29
C PHE A 37 -0.55 -10.28 -1.38
N LEU A 38 -0.19 -10.86 -0.24
CA LEU A 38 0.58 -12.09 -0.20
C LEU A 38 0.30 -12.92 1.06
N ASN A 39 0.71 -14.18 1.00
CA ASN A 39 0.65 -15.12 2.11
C ASN A 39 2.04 -15.74 2.33
N PRO A 40 2.80 -15.26 3.33
CA PRO A 40 4.16 -15.73 3.56
C PRO A 40 4.21 -17.18 4.05
N SER A 41 3.17 -17.61 4.78
CA SER A 41 3.11 -18.94 5.37
C SER A 41 2.76 -20.01 4.34
N THR A 42 1.92 -19.67 3.38
CA THR A 42 1.45 -20.58 2.32
C THR A 42 1.39 -19.84 0.99
N PRO A 43 2.51 -19.78 0.23
CA PRO A 43 2.58 -18.99 -1.01
C PRO A 43 1.54 -19.40 -2.06
N ASN A 44 1.15 -20.68 -2.11
CA ASN A 44 0.13 -21.17 -3.06
C ASN A 44 -1.32 -20.95 -2.58
N SER A 45 -1.52 -20.28 -1.44
CA SER A 45 -2.87 -20.04 -0.91
C SER A 45 -3.60 -19.00 -1.75
N GLN A 46 -4.91 -19.19 -1.87
CA GLN A 46 -5.83 -18.22 -2.44
C GLN A 46 -6.27 -17.16 -1.41
N GLU A 47 -5.59 -17.05 -0.28
CA GLU A 47 -5.84 -16.05 0.74
C GLU A 47 -4.58 -15.24 1.00
N ALA A 48 -4.66 -13.91 0.90
CA ALA A 48 -3.65 -12.99 1.39
C ALA A 48 -3.84 -12.73 2.88
N THR A 49 -2.77 -12.88 3.65
CA THR A 49 -2.74 -12.59 5.09
C THR A 49 -1.95 -11.33 5.41
N HIS A 50 -1.19 -10.83 4.43
CA HIS A 50 -0.32 -9.67 4.57
C HIS A 50 -0.34 -8.80 3.32
N PHE A 51 0.10 -7.56 3.49
CA PHE A 51 0.37 -6.64 2.40
C PHE A 51 1.75 -5.99 2.51
N SER A 52 2.28 -5.50 1.39
CA SER A 52 3.50 -4.70 1.34
C SER A 52 3.32 -3.54 0.38
N PHE A 53 3.65 -2.32 0.80
CA PHE A 53 3.62 -1.14 -0.04
C PHE A 53 5.03 -0.69 -0.39
N ILE A 54 5.28 -0.44 -1.68
CA ILE A 54 6.57 0.02 -2.19
C ILE A 54 6.37 1.37 -2.86
N SER A 55 6.93 2.42 -2.28
CA SER A 55 6.93 3.75 -2.88
C SER A 55 8.08 3.90 -3.89
N PRO A 56 7.94 4.64 -4.99
CA PRO A 56 9.04 4.91 -5.91
C PRO A 56 10.13 5.80 -5.29
N SER A 57 9.85 6.50 -4.17
CA SER A 57 10.83 7.33 -3.47
C SER A 57 11.69 6.55 -2.46
N THR A 58 11.34 5.29 -2.15
CA THR A 58 12.21 4.40 -1.36
C THR A 58 13.35 3.86 -2.21
N SER A 59 14.37 4.70 -2.45
CA SER A 59 15.71 4.19 -2.74
C SER A 59 16.21 3.43 -1.50
N PRO A 60 16.79 2.22 -1.63
CA PRO A 60 17.36 1.51 -0.50
C PRO A 60 18.54 2.32 0.03
N SER A 61 18.34 3.10 1.09
CA SER A 61 19.42 3.69 1.84
C SER A 61 20.22 2.55 2.47
N THR A 62 21.37 2.24 1.88
CA THR A 62 22.39 1.37 2.46
C THR A 62 22.93 2.03 3.74
N SER A 63 22.32 1.71 4.87
CA SER A 63 22.86 2.08 6.18
C SER A 63 23.98 1.12 6.57
N THR A 64 25.23 1.57 6.45
CA THR A 64 26.39 0.91 7.07
C THR A 64 27.22 1.92 7.89
N THR A 65 26.80 2.08 9.16
CA THR A 65 27.65 2.21 10.39
C THR A 65 28.45 3.53 10.65
N PRO A 66 29.05 3.76 11.85
CA PRO A 66 28.45 4.56 12.94
C PRO A 66 29.37 5.68 13.53
N SER A 67 28.79 6.58 14.34
CA SER A 67 29.42 7.52 15.33
C SER A 67 30.44 8.54 14.79
N THR A 68 30.43 9.84 15.14
CA THR A 68 30.73 10.37 16.49
C THR A 68 30.51 11.89 16.50
N LEU A 69 29.80 12.39 17.53
CA LEU A 69 30.02 13.62 18.31
C LEU A 69 30.36 14.94 17.58
N PHE A 70 29.48 15.95 17.67
CA PHE A 70 29.77 17.27 18.27
C PHE A 70 28.46 18.10 18.31
N GLY A 71 28.11 18.58 19.51
CA GLY A 71 26.83 19.22 19.79
C GLY A 71 26.77 20.73 19.50
N ARG A 72 25.55 21.28 19.65
CA ARG A 72 25.31 22.58 20.29
C ARG A 72 23.85 22.69 20.73
N ALA A 73 23.67 23.20 21.94
CA ALA A 73 22.40 23.39 22.62
C ALA A 73 21.69 24.70 22.24
N SER A 74 20.40 24.73 22.57
CA SER A 74 19.49 25.86 22.83
C SER A 74 18.99 26.72 21.66
N MET A 75 17.66 26.81 21.50
CA MET A 75 16.87 27.92 22.07
C MET A 75 15.39 27.54 22.30
N VAL A 76 14.81 28.28 23.25
CA VAL A 76 13.52 28.22 23.93
C VAL A 76 12.32 28.67 23.08
N GLY A 77 11.14 28.13 23.41
CA GLY A 77 9.79 28.67 23.15
C GLY A 77 8.78 27.52 23.11
N GLY A 78 7.84 27.30 24.04
CA GLY A 78 7.02 28.24 24.80
C GLY A 78 5.72 28.49 24.05
N GLY A 79 4.65 27.73 24.32
CA GLY A 79 3.32 28.04 23.78
C GLY A 79 2.33 26.88 23.67
N ASP A 80 1.43 26.83 24.64
CA ASP A 80 0.03 26.40 24.60
C ASP A 80 -0.40 24.97 24.23
N SER A 81 -1.06 24.38 25.22
CA SER A 81 -2.00 23.27 25.11
C SER A 81 -3.31 23.77 24.49
N ARG A 82 -3.71 23.23 23.33
CA ARG A 82 -5.10 23.01 22.92
C ARG A 82 -5.13 22.26 21.57
N ASP A 83 -5.85 21.13 21.57
CA ASP A 83 -6.29 20.31 20.43
C ASP A 83 -5.28 19.45 19.65
N ALA A 84 -4.58 18.54 20.35
CA ALA A 84 -3.74 17.50 19.74
C ALA A 84 -4.48 16.17 19.40
N SER A 85 -5.81 16.11 19.46
CA SER A 85 -6.54 14.83 19.35
C SER A 85 -7.22 14.56 18.00
N ASN A 86 -7.27 15.53 17.07
CA ASN A 86 -7.93 15.33 15.76
C ASN A 86 -6.96 15.34 14.55
N SER A 87 -5.76 15.93 14.65
CA SER A 87 -4.86 16.04 13.49
C SER A 87 -4.13 14.74 13.15
N GLU A 88 -3.86 13.86 14.12
CA GLU A 88 -3.14 12.60 13.88
C GLU A 88 -3.93 11.57 13.04
N LEU A 89 -5.26 11.71 12.99
CA LEU A 89 -6.11 10.83 12.16
C LEU A 89 -6.14 11.31 10.70
N ASP A 90 -6.01 12.61 10.46
CA ASP A 90 -6.05 13.20 9.11
C ASP A 90 -4.80 12.87 8.28
N ASP A 91 -3.68 12.58 8.93
CA ASP A 91 -2.42 12.26 8.24
C ASP A 91 -2.30 10.79 7.80
N ARG A 92 -3.16 9.89 8.32
CA ARG A 92 -3.09 8.46 8.01
C ARG A 92 -3.58 8.19 6.60
N VAL A 93 -2.87 7.29 5.92
CA VAL A 93 -3.32 6.78 4.62
C VAL A 93 -4.19 5.54 4.83
N ILE A 94 -5.40 5.59 4.28
CA ILE A 94 -6.34 4.48 4.31
C ILE A 94 -6.44 3.92 2.89
N VAL A 95 -6.30 2.60 2.79
CA VAL A 95 -6.50 1.83 1.57
C VAL A 95 -7.91 1.26 1.60
N PHE A 96 -8.67 1.52 0.54
CA PHE A 96 -10.02 0.98 0.36
C PHE A 96 -10.01 0.02 -0.81
N ILE A 97 -10.49 -1.21 -0.60
CA ILE A 97 -10.81 -2.15 -1.67
C ILE A 97 -12.31 -2.02 -1.95
N HIS A 98 -12.64 -1.72 -3.19
CA HIS A 98 -14.01 -1.47 -3.62
C HIS A 98 -14.67 -2.74 -4.16
N GLN A 99 -16.00 -2.80 -4.10
CA GLN A 99 -16.74 -3.97 -4.61
C GLN A 99 -16.59 -4.14 -6.12
N ILE A 100 -16.46 -3.01 -6.84
CA ILE A 100 -16.43 -2.94 -8.30
C ILE A 100 -15.09 -2.37 -8.80
N GLY A 101 -14.55 -2.93 -9.88
CA GLY A 101 -13.35 -2.48 -10.59
C GLY A 101 -13.56 -1.42 -11.69
N ASP A 102 -14.67 -0.69 -11.66
CA ASP A 102 -15.03 0.24 -12.73
C ASP A 102 -14.39 1.62 -12.48
N MET A 103 -13.35 1.94 -13.25
CA MET A 103 -12.64 3.22 -13.19
C MET A 103 -13.39 4.37 -13.86
N THR A 104 -14.46 4.09 -14.61
CA THR A 104 -15.29 5.13 -15.25
C THR A 104 -16.24 5.80 -14.26
N LYS A 105 -16.50 5.14 -13.12
CA LYS A 105 -17.31 5.65 -12.01
C LYS A 105 -16.46 6.42 -11.01
N SER A 106 -17.10 7.21 -10.15
CA SER A 106 -16.41 7.78 -8.99
C SER A 106 -16.08 6.68 -7.97
N VAL A 107 -15.01 6.89 -7.18
CA VAL A 107 -14.61 5.97 -6.09
C VAL A 107 -15.78 5.68 -5.13
N ARG A 108 -16.65 6.67 -4.90
CA ARG A 108 -17.80 6.58 -3.99
C ARG A 108 -18.89 5.63 -4.51
N GLU A 109 -18.98 5.46 -5.83
CA GLU A 109 -19.98 4.60 -6.48
C GLU A 109 -19.52 3.14 -6.62
N CYS A 110 -18.23 2.86 -6.39
CA CYS A 110 -17.69 1.50 -6.51
C CYS A 110 -18.02 0.59 -5.30
N GLY A 111 -18.68 1.13 -4.27
CA GLY A 111 -18.96 0.42 -3.02
C GLY A 111 -17.69 0.13 -2.20
N LEU A 112 -17.87 -0.32 -0.95
CA LEU A 112 -16.78 -0.73 -0.08
C LEU A 112 -16.84 -2.24 0.13
N LEU A 113 -15.73 -2.92 -0.13
CA LEU A 113 -15.53 -4.32 0.27
C LEU A 113 -14.84 -4.38 1.63
N THR A 114 -13.66 -3.76 1.74
CA THR A 114 -12.86 -3.72 2.96
C THR A 114 -11.88 -2.57 2.94
N GLN A 115 -11.27 -2.25 4.08
CA GLN A 115 -10.27 -1.20 4.21
C GLN A 115 -9.24 -1.53 5.28
N PHE A 116 -8.06 -0.95 5.15
CA PHE A 116 -7.02 -1.01 6.18
C PHE A 116 -6.11 0.22 6.12
N THR A 117 -5.38 0.45 7.19
CA THR A 117 -4.45 1.58 7.29
C THR A 117 -3.08 1.20 6.74
N LEU A 118 -2.53 2.07 5.90
CA LEU A 118 -1.18 1.95 5.37
C LEU A 118 -0.22 2.75 6.25
N ASN A 119 0.77 2.05 6.80
CA ASN A 119 1.84 2.69 7.55
C ASN A 119 3.01 2.99 6.60
N GLU A 120 3.04 4.20 6.02
CA GLU A 120 4.08 4.60 5.05
C GLU A 120 5.50 4.53 5.61
N LYS A 121 5.66 4.60 6.94
CA LYS A 121 6.96 4.53 7.61
C LYS A 121 7.43 3.09 7.82
N ALA A 122 6.53 2.11 7.71
CA ALA A 122 6.86 0.70 7.79
C ALA A 122 7.20 0.20 6.38
N CYS A 123 8.50 0.17 6.06
CA CYS A 123 9.03 -0.47 4.85
C CYS A 123 8.90 -2.02 4.91
N GLN A 124 7.95 -2.53 5.68
CA GLN A 124 7.85 -3.93 6.09
C GLN A 124 6.45 -4.47 5.83
N MET A 125 6.43 -5.74 5.42
CA MET A 125 5.24 -6.55 5.24
C MET A 125 4.34 -6.48 6.49
N CYS A 126 3.13 -5.98 6.31
CA CYS A 126 2.16 -5.76 7.39
C CYS A 126 1.08 -6.83 7.34
N ALA A 127 0.63 -7.32 8.50
CA ALA A 127 -0.50 -8.23 8.59
C ALA A 127 -1.81 -7.49 8.21
N LEU A 128 -2.69 -8.18 7.50
CA LEU A 128 -4.06 -7.74 7.29
C LEU A 128 -4.89 -8.04 8.54
N ASN A 129 -5.91 -7.21 8.79
CA ASN A 129 -6.86 -7.47 9.88
C ASN A 129 -7.71 -8.72 9.61
N GLU A 130 -7.97 -8.98 8.32
CA GLU A 130 -8.74 -10.12 7.83
C GLU A 130 -8.06 -10.68 6.59
N ASN A 131 -8.13 -11.99 6.42
CA ASN A 131 -7.60 -12.64 5.21
C ASN A 131 -8.43 -12.22 4.00
N LEU A 132 -7.75 -11.94 2.88
CA LEU A 132 -8.42 -11.53 1.65
C LEU A 132 -8.31 -12.64 0.60
N SER A 133 -9.44 -13.02 0.01
CA SER A 133 -9.41 -13.99 -1.10
C SER A 133 -8.75 -13.39 -2.34
N ILE A 134 -7.72 -14.05 -2.87
CA ILE A 134 -7.01 -13.72 -4.12
C ILE A 134 -7.71 -14.39 -5.33
N SER A 135 -9.04 -14.43 -5.31
CA SER A 135 -9.83 -14.96 -6.42
C SER A 135 -10.46 -13.84 -7.25
N VAL A 136 -11.07 -14.20 -8.37
CA VAL A 136 -12.01 -13.34 -9.10
C VAL A 136 -13.42 -13.64 -8.59
N GLY A 137 -14.24 -12.62 -8.38
CA GLY A 137 -15.67 -12.78 -8.11
C GLY A 137 -16.09 -12.17 -6.78
N GLN A 138 -17.09 -12.79 -6.15
CA GLN A 138 -17.89 -12.15 -5.11
C GLN A 138 -17.10 -11.75 -3.87
N ASP A 139 -16.15 -12.56 -3.42
CA ASP A 139 -15.32 -12.27 -2.23
C ASP A 139 -13.84 -12.02 -2.59
N GLY A 140 -13.49 -12.19 -3.87
CA GLY A 140 -12.13 -12.13 -4.38
C GLY A 140 -11.66 -10.72 -4.77
N ILE A 141 -10.43 -10.35 -4.41
CA ILE A 141 -9.92 -8.99 -4.65
C ILE A 141 -9.46 -8.74 -6.10
N ILE A 142 -9.24 -9.78 -6.91
CA ILE A 142 -8.75 -9.62 -8.29
C ILE A 142 -9.81 -8.92 -9.15
N GLY A 143 -9.36 -7.94 -9.94
CA GLY A 143 -10.22 -7.13 -10.82
C GLY A 143 -10.98 -6.02 -10.10
N ARG A 144 -10.77 -5.83 -8.79
CA ARG A 144 -11.40 -4.76 -8.02
C ARG A 144 -10.58 -3.48 -8.04
N ARG A 145 -11.26 -2.36 -7.85
CA ARG A 145 -10.62 -1.05 -7.67
C ARG A 145 -10.09 -0.94 -6.27
N VAL A 146 -8.93 -0.33 -6.12
CA VAL A 146 -8.34 0.04 -4.83
C VAL A 146 -8.03 1.52 -4.88
N SER A 147 -8.33 2.25 -3.81
CA SER A 147 -7.96 3.65 -3.68
C SER A 147 -7.18 3.91 -2.39
N MET A 148 -6.27 4.89 -2.43
CA MET A 148 -5.57 5.44 -1.28
C MET A 148 -6.17 6.80 -0.95
N MET A 149 -6.53 7.02 0.31
CA MET A 149 -7.04 8.31 0.77
C MET A 149 -6.30 8.82 2.01
N ARG A 150 -6.15 10.14 2.10
CA ARG A 150 -5.64 10.87 3.27
C ARG A 150 -6.52 12.10 3.49
N GLY A 151 -6.96 12.36 4.73
CA GLY A 151 -7.83 13.51 5.05
C GLY A 151 -9.07 13.63 4.15
N GLY A 152 -9.66 12.51 3.72
CA GLY A 152 -10.81 12.49 2.81
C GLY A 152 -10.51 12.75 1.32
N VAL A 153 -9.24 12.97 0.96
CA VAL A 153 -8.81 13.19 -0.44
C VAL A 153 -8.26 11.89 -1.02
N VAL A 154 -8.66 11.56 -2.25
CA VAL A 154 -8.10 10.42 -2.99
C VAL A 154 -6.71 10.81 -3.53
N LEU A 155 -5.69 10.12 -3.04
CA LEU A 155 -4.30 10.29 -3.49
C LEU A 155 -4.12 9.62 -4.86
N GLY A 156 -4.61 8.40 -4.99
CA GLY A 156 -4.56 7.62 -6.22
C GLY A 156 -5.35 6.33 -6.12
N ASP A 157 -5.51 5.66 -7.25
CA ASP A 157 -6.26 4.42 -7.36
C ASP A 157 -5.70 3.53 -8.47
N GLY A 158 -6.12 2.27 -8.45
CA GLY A 158 -5.71 1.26 -9.41
C GLY A 158 -6.61 0.03 -9.36
N ILE A 159 -6.32 -0.94 -10.23
CA ILE A 159 -7.01 -2.22 -10.28
C ILE A 159 -6.10 -3.32 -9.73
N VAL A 160 -6.64 -4.20 -8.90
CA VAL A 160 -5.92 -5.38 -8.45
C VAL A 160 -5.77 -6.36 -9.60
N GLY A 161 -4.53 -6.59 -10.01
CA GLY A 161 -4.13 -7.65 -10.93
C GLY A 161 -3.59 -8.87 -10.20
N TYR A 162 -3.56 -9.98 -10.92
CA TYR A 162 -2.85 -11.18 -10.49
C TYR A 162 -1.33 -10.95 -10.57
N ASN A 163 -0.59 -11.38 -9.57
CA ASN A 163 0.87 -11.34 -9.55
C ASN A 163 1.40 -12.77 -9.63
N CYS A 164 2.26 -13.05 -10.60
CA CYS A 164 2.83 -14.37 -10.90
C CYS A 164 4.36 -14.39 -10.80
#